data_AF-A0A9D2FKP6-F1
#
_entry.id   AF-A0A9D2FKP6-F1
#
_cell.length_a   1.000
_cell.length_b   1.000
_cell.length_c   1.000
_cell.angle_alpha   90.00
_cell.angle_beta   90.00
_cell.angle_gamma   90.00
#
_symmetry.space_group_name_H-M   'P 1'
#
loop_
_entity.id
_entity.type
_entity.pdbx_description
1 polymer ?
#
loop_
_entity_poly.entity_id
_entity_poly.type
_entity_poly.pdbx_seq_one_letter_code
_entity_poly.pdbx_strand_id
1 'polypeptide(L)'
;MFQRPFWRSHIISDPGLSQSVEAGLENIVAGNAYLGLDTMAAKAEYFEQVDAVGFGSFQILSWLILLFGVVNLINTTLSNQMARRRENSIFRAVGLTQRQLYQMIVCEGLCYALTAAMMTLLVGVPVSLLACRAVSAMTYGGKIVAYRFPFLEMGLFLLALFGLELILSLWTIRRQKKCSLIEEMRALE
;
A
#
# COMPACT_ATOMS: atom_id res chain seq x y z
N MET A 1 23.68 -36.86 27.27
CA MET A 1 22.69 -36.99 26.18
C MET A 1 23.39 -36.58 24.89
N PHE A 2 23.97 -37.55 24.16
CA PHE A 2 24.82 -37.31 22.99
C PHE A 2 23.96 -37.01 21.75
N GLN A 3 24.03 -35.79 21.20
CA GLN A 3 23.54 -35.50 19.85
C GLN A 3 24.45 -36.22 18.84
N ARG A 4 23.90 -37.19 18.12
CA ARG A 4 24.63 -37.89 17.05
C ARG A 4 24.77 -36.97 15.82
N PRO A 5 25.89 -37.01 15.09
CA PRO A 5 26.08 -36.22 13.89
C PRO A 5 25.08 -36.63 12.80
N PHE A 6 24.27 -35.69 12.30
CA PHE A 6 23.40 -35.88 11.15
C PHE A 6 24.21 -35.70 9.86
N TRP A 7 24.26 -36.74 9.03
CA TRP A 7 24.86 -36.67 7.71
C TRP A 7 23.78 -36.29 6.69
N ARG A 8 24.04 -35.27 5.87
CA ARG A 8 23.14 -34.81 4.81
C ARG A 8 23.81 -35.03 3.45
N SER A 9 23.17 -35.79 2.57
CA SER A 9 23.56 -35.96 1.17
C SER A 9 22.60 -35.20 0.27
N HIS A 10 23.13 -34.50 -0.72
CA HIS A 10 22.35 -33.82 -1.75
C HIS A 10 22.45 -34.62 -3.04
N ILE A 11 21.29 -35.02 -3.60
CA ILE A 11 21.22 -35.76 -4.86
C ILE A 11 20.58 -34.83 -5.88
N ILE A 12 21.29 -34.57 -6.98
CA ILE A 12 20.83 -33.73 -8.08
C ILE A 12 20.44 -34.69 -9.21
N SER A 13 19.22 -34.56 -9.72
CA SER A 13 18.66 -35.42 -10.77
C SER A 13 18.28 -34.59 -11.99
N ASP A 14 18.31 -35.22 -13.17
CA ASP A 14 17.84 -34.60 -14.40
C ASP A 14 16.33 -34.31 -14.33
N PRO A 15 15.86 -33.17 -14.88
CA PRO A 15 14.46 -32.72 -14.73
C PRO A 15 13.43 -33.77 -15.16
N GLY A 16 13.72 -34.54 -16.23
CA GLY A 16 12.82 -35.56 -16.78
C GLY A 16 12.75 -36.87 -16.00
N LEU A 17 13.72 -37.14 -15.10
CA LEU A 17 13.76 -38.35 -14.27
C LEU A 17 13.45 -38.08 -12.78
N SER A 18 13.33 -36.81 -12.40
CA SER A 18 13.08 -36.32 -11.04
C SER A 18 11.97 -37.08 -10.29
N GLN A 19 10.78 -37.22 -10.88
CA GLN A 19 9.65 -37.92 -10.25
C GLN A 19 9.91 -39.42 -10.01
N SER A 20 10.61 -40.08 -10.94
CA SER A 20 10.92 -41.51 -10.83
C SER A 20 11.98 -41.79 -9.75
N VAL A 21 12.96 -40.89 -9.63
CA VAL A 21 14.00 -40.93 -8.60
C VAL A 21 13.41 -40.62 -7.22
N GLU A 22 12.51 -39.64 -7.13
CA GLU A 22 11.82 -39.30 -5.88
C GLU A 22 10.98 -40.47 -5.36
N ALA A 23 10.14 -41.08 -6.20
CA ALA A 23 9.34 -42.25 -5.82
C ALA A 23 10.22 -43.45 -5.39
N GLY A 24 11.37 -43.67 -6.04
CA GLY A 24 12.32 -44.70 -5.64
C GLY A 24 12.96 -44.44 -4.29
N LEU A 25 13.32 -43.18 -4.01
CA LEU A 25 13.90 -42.79 -2.73
C LEU A 25 12.87 -42.77 -1.59
N GLU A 26 11.62 -42.37 -1.84
CA GLU A 26 10.53 -42.47 -0.86
C GLU A 26 10.32 -43.90 -0.37
N ASN A 27 10.37 -44.87 -1.28
CA ASN A 27 10.23 -46.29 -0.93
C ASN A 27 11.40 -46.80 -0.06
N ILE A 28 12.62 -46.36 -0.34
CA ILE A 28 13.82 -46.70 0.48
C ILE A 28 13.76 -46.04 1.87
N VAL A 29 13.23 -44.82 1.94
CA VAL A 29 13.07 -44.08 3.20
C VAL A 29 11.92 -44.65 4.05
N ALA A 30 10.82 -45.07 3.43
CA ALA A 30 9.70 -45.72 4.13
C ALA A 30 10.12 -47.00 4.88
N GLY A 31 11.17 -47.69 4.40
CA GLY A 31 11.76 -48.86 5.06
C GLY A 31 12.71 -48.56 6.23
N ASN A 32 13.06 -47.31 6.50
CA ASN A 32 14.07 -46.94 7.49
C ASN A 32 13.64 -45.77 8.38
N ALA A 33 13.33 -46.04 9.64
CA ALA A 33 12.88 -45.04 10.62
C ALA A 33 13.90 -43.93 10.96
N TYR A 34 15.17 -44.09 10.56
CA TYR A 34 16.24 -43.12 10.82
C TYR A 34 16.56 -42.22 9.61
N LEU A 35 15.93 -42.45 8.46
CA LEU A 35 16.14 -41.66 7.25
C LEU A 35 14.95 -40.72 7.05
N GLY A 36 15.25 -39.48 6.69
CA GLY A 36 14.26 -38.48 6.30
C GLY A 36 14.58 -37.98 4.91
N LEU A 37 13.56 -37.91 4.05
CA LEU A 37 13.69 -37.32 2.72
C LEU A 37 13.16 -35.90 2.76
N ASP A 38 13.90 -34.99 2.14
CA ASP A 38 13.65 -33.55 2.25
C ASP A 38 13.71 -32.99 0.83
N THR A 39 12.62 -33.14 0.07
CA THR A 39 12.59 -32.80 -1.36
C THR A 39 12.62 -31.28 -1.56
N MET A 40 13.37 -30.84 -2.57
CA MET A 40 13.36 -29.43 -2.99
C MET A 40 11.97 -28.98 -3.47
N ALA A 41 11.15 -29.88 -4.04
CA ALA A 41 9.78 -29.58 -4.45
C ALA A 41 8.88 -29.24 -3.24
N ALA A 42 8.89 -30.08 -2.20
CA ALA A 42 8.14 -29.84 -0.96
C ALA A 42 8.60 -28.56 -0.23
N LYS A 43 9.91 -28.25 -0.26
CA LYS A 43 10.42 -26.98 0.27
C LYS A 43 10.01 -25.78 -0.56
N ALA A 44 10.04 -25.88 -1.90
CA ALA A 44 9.61 -24.81 -2.78
C ALA A 44 8.12 -24.48 -2.56
N GLU A 45 7.27 -25.50 -2.43
CA GLU A 45 5.84 -25.34 -2.16
C GLU A 45 5.58 -24.72 -0.77
N TYR A 46 6.38 -25.09 0.25
CA TYR A 46 6.31 -24.49 1.58
C TYR A 46 6.74 -23.02 1.59
N PHE A 47 7.84 -22.66 0.90
CA PHE A 47 8.29 -21.27 0.77
C PHE A 47 7.31 -20.42 -0.03
N GLU A 48 6.76 -20.96 -1.12
CA GLU A 48 5.75 -20.27 -1.94
C GLU A 48 4.47 -20.02 -1.13
N GLN A 49 4.03 -20.99 -0.32
CA GLN A 49 2.85 -20.84 0.52
C GLN A 49 3.06 -19.82 1.65
N VAL A 50 4.23 -19.82 2.31
CA VAL A 50 4.57 -18.85 3.36
C VAL A 50 4.69 -17.43 2.78
N ASP A 51 5.31 -17.29 1.61
CA ASP A 51 5.40 -16.01 0.90
C ASP A 51 4.00 -15.55 0.47
N ALA A 52 3.18 -16.41 -0.14
CA ALA A 52 1.84 -16.06 -0.61
C ALA A 52 0.91 -15.61 0.53
N VAL A 53 0.91 -16.33 1.67
CA VAL A 53 0.09 -15.96 2.84
C VAL A 53 0.64 -14.69 3.49
N GLY A 54 1.96 -14.55 3.61
CA GLY A 54 2.63 -13.36 4.12
C GLY A 54 2.30 -12.11 3.29
N PHE A 55 2.64 -12.11 2.01
CA PHE A 55 2.38 -11.00 1.09
C PHE A 55 0.87 -10.70 0.95
N GLY A 56 0.03 -11.73 0.90
CA GLY A 56 -1.43 -11.57 0.83
C GLY A 56 -2.00 -10.82 2.05
N SER A 57 -1.52 -11.14 3.25
CA SER A 57 -1.96 -10.45 4.47
C SER A 57 -1.55 -8.97 4.51
N PHE A 58 -0.32 -8.64 4.10
CA PHE A 58 0.14 -7.25 3.99
C PHE A 58 -0.64 -6.46 2.94
N GLN A 59 -1.02 -7.10 1.83
CA GLN A 59 -1.83 -6.46 0.80
C GLN A 59 -3.21 -6.07 1.32
N ILE A 60 -3.90 -6.97 2.04
CA ILE A 60 -5.21 -6.67 2.65
C ILE A 60 -5.08 -5.51 3.63
N LEU A 61 -4.05 -5.52 4.49
CA LEU A 61 -3.81 -4.44 5.45
C LEU A 61 -3.57 -3.10 4.75
N SER A 62 -2.79 -3.10 3.66
CA SER A 62 -2.55 -1.90 2.85
C SER A 62 -3.84 -1.32 2.28
N TRP A 63 -4.74 -2.16 1.77
CA TRP A 63 -6.06 -1.72 1.27
C TRP A 63 -6.93 -1.11 2.36
N LEU A 64 -6.94 -1.72 3.57
CA LEU A 64 -7.68 -1.18 4.71
C LEU A 64 -7.15 0.20 5.11
N ILE A 65 -5.83 0.35 5.24
CA ILE A 65 -5.20 1.63 5.59
C ILE A 65 -5.52 2.70 4.54
N LEU A 66 -5.45 2.34 3.25
CA LEU A 66 -5.80 3.23 2.16
C LEU A 66 -7.26 3.70 2.28
N LEU A 67 -8.19 2.77 2.53
CA LEU A 67 -9.62 3.10 2.68
C LEU A 67 -9.87 4.03 3.88
N PHE A 68 -9.27 3.76 5.03
CA PHE A 68 -9.34 4.64 6.19
C PHE A 68 -8.75 6.03 5.90
N GLY A 69 -7.63 6.09 5.18
CA GLY A 69 -7.01 7.34 4.74
C GLY A 69 -7.95 8.17 3.87
N VAL A 70 -8.61 7.54 2.88
CA VAL A 70 -9.59 8.21 2.00
C VAL A 70 -10.76 8.76 2.81
N VAL A 71 -11.32 7.97 3.74
CA VAL A 71 -12.43 8.41 4.60
C VAL A 71 -12.01 9.59 5.48
N ASN A 72 -10.82 9.52 6.08
CA ASN A 72 -10.28 10.61 6.89
C ASN A 72 -10.09 11.90 6.08
N LEU A 73 -9.56 11.78 4.87
CA LEU A 73 -9.37 12.90 3.94
C LEU A 73 -10.69 13.55 3.56
N ILE A 74 -11.72 12.75 3.26
CA ILE A 74 -13.08 13.23 2.97
C ILE A 74 -13.64 14.00 4.18
N ASN A 75 -13.55 13.41 5.37
CA ASN A 75 -14.08 14.01 6.59
C ASN A 75 -13.39 15.33 6.93
N THR A 76 -12.06 15.38 6.79
CA THR A 76 -11.27 16.59 7.03
C THR A 76 -11.60 17.68 6.00
N THR A 77 -11.71 17.31 4.72
CA THR A 77 -12.07 18.27 3.64
C THR A 77 -13.47 18.84 3.84
N LEU A 78 -14.45 18.00 4.17
CA LEU A 78 -15.82 18.43 4.46
C LEU A 78 -15.89 19.34 5.69
N SER A 79 -15.17 18.99 6.76
CA SER A 79 -15.08 19.80 7.98
C SER A 79 -14.47 21.17 7.72
N ASN A 80 -13.33 21.21 7.00
CA ASN A 80 -12.66 22.46 6.61
C ASN A 80 -13.59 23.37 5.79
N GLN A 81 -14.43 22.79 4.92
CA GLN A 81 -15.42 23.57 4.17
C GLN A 81 -16.60 24.05 5.03
N MET A 82 -17.08 23.25 5.99
CA MET A 82 -18.15 23.68 6.91
C MET A 82 -17.70 24.87 7.77
N ALA A 83 -16.46 24.85 8.27
CA ALA A 83 -15.89 25.96 9.03
C ALA A 83 -15.82 27.24 8.17
N ARG A 84 -15.39 27.12 6.91
CA ARG A 84 -15.25 28.24 5.96
C ARG A 84 -16.55 28.70 5.32
N ARG A 85 -17.67 27.97 5.44
CA ARG A 85 -18.97 28.43 4.94
C ARG A 85 -19.38 29.76 5.56
N ARG A 86 -19.10 29.99 6.86
CA ARG A 86 -19.38 31.28 7.52
C ARG A 86 -18.52 32.40 6.93
N GLU A 87 -17.24 32.17 6.74
CA GLU A 87 -16.32 33.15 6.14
C GLU A 87 -16.66 33.45 4.67
N ASN A 88 -17.01 32.42 3.88
CA ASN A 88 -17.43 32.58 2.49
C ASN A 88 -18.74 33.37 2.36
N SER A 89 -19.68 33.21 3.29
CA SER A 89 -20.92 34.01 3.33
C SER A 89 -20.62 35.49 3.65
N ILE A 90 -19.64 35.76 4.52
CA ILE A 90 -19.18 37.13 4.82
C ILE A 90 -18.51 37.74 3.58
N PHE A 91 -17.61 37.00 2.91
CA PHE A 91 -16.96 37.47 1.69
C PHE A 91 -17.93 37.68 0.51
N ARG A 92 -19.00 36.86 0.42
CA ARG A 92 -20.12 37.11 -0.50
C ARG A 92 -20.82 38.43 -0.19
N ALA A 93 -21.05 38.75 1.08
CA ALA A 93 -21.68 40.01 1.50
C ALA A 93 -20.80 41.25 1.20
N VAL A 94 -19.48 41.08 1.18
CA VAL A 94 -18.51 42.14 0.82
C VAL A 94 -18.35 42.32 -0.70
N GLY A 95 -18.92 41.41 -1.51
CA GLY A 95 -18.95 41.55 -2.98
C GLY A 95 -17.86 40.80 -3.74
N LEU A 96 -17.14 39.86 -3.10
CA LEU A 96 -16.18 39.02 -3.81
C LEU A 96 -16.89 38.10 -4.81
N THR A 97 -16.37 38.05 -6.04
CA THR A 97 -16.94 37.23 -7.11
C THR A 97 -16.74 35.73 -6.84
N GLN A 98 -17.74 34.92 -7.19
CA GLN A 98 -17.71 33.45 -7.04
C GLN A 98 -16.41 32.80 -7.55
N ARG A 99 -15.83 33.33 -8.63
CA ARG A 99 -14.60 32.80 -9.23
C ARG A 99 -13.37 32.93 -8.32
N GLN A 100 -13.21 34.03 -7.60
CA GLN A 100 -12.08 34.25 -6.67
C GLN A 100 -12.13 33.28 -5.50
N LEU A 101 -13.35 33.02 -4.99
CA LEU A 101 -13.60 32.02 -3.95
C LEU A 101 -13.21 30.60 -4.39
N TYR A 102 -13.56 30.20 -5.62
CA TYR A 102 -13.16 28.91 -6.15
C TYR A 102 -11.64 28.78 -6.31
N GLN A 103 -10.96 29.83 -6.80
CA GLN A 103 -9.51 29.81 -6.97
C GLN A 103 -8.78 29.69 -5.62
N MET A 104 -9.27 30.37 -4.58
CA MET A 104 -8.69 30.28 -3.24
C MET A 104 -8.80 28.86 -2.66
N ILE A 105 -9.98 28.24 -2.76
CA ILE A 105 -10.21 26.88 -2.25
C ILE A 105 -9.36 25.85 -2.97
N VAL A 106 -9.21 25.97 -4.30
CA VAL A 106 -8.35 25.06 -5.08
C VAL A 106 -6.88 25.25 -4.73
N CYS A 107 -6.42 26.51 -4.59
CA CYS A 107 -5.04 26.81 -4.20
C CYS A 107 -4.71 26.26 -2.81
N GLU A 108 -5.61 26.45 -1.85
CA GLU A 108 -5.44 25.93 -0.50
C GLU A 108 -5.42 24.40 -0.46
N GLY A 109 -6.34 23.74 -1.16
CA GLY A 109 -6.34 22.28 -1.29
C GLY A 109 -5.07 21.76 -1.95
N LEU A 110 -4.55 22.46 -2.96
CA LEU A 110 -3.29 22.11 -3.61
C LEU A 110 -2.09 22.26 -2.65
N CYS A 111 -2.07 23.31 -1.83
CA CYS A 111 -1.05 23.49 -0.79
C CYS A 111 -1.10 22.38 0.27
N TYR A 112 -2.28 21.96 0.69
CA TYR A 112 -2.45 20.81 1.58
C TYR A 112 -1.94 19.51 0.95
N ALA A 113 -2.33 19.21 -0.29
CA ALA A 113 -1.84 18.04 -1.03
C ALA A 113 -0.31 18.05 -1.19
N LEU A 114 0.27 19.22 -1.52
CA LEU A 114 1.72 19.38 -1.69
C LEU A 114 2.48 19.17 -0.37
N THR A 115 2.00 19.76 0.72
CA THR A 115 2.62 19.59 2.04
C THR A 115 2.50 18.15 2.53
N ALA A 116 1.34 17.51 2.34
CA ALA A 116 1.17 16.09 2.63
C ALA A 116 2.13 15.22 1.81
N ALA A 117 2.22 15.43 0.50
CA ALA A 117 3.13 14.68 -0.38
C ALA A 117 4.59 14.83 0.03
N MET A 118 5.03 16.06 0.36
CA MET A 118 6.38 16.30 0.86
C MET A 118 6.65 15.55 2.17
N MET A 119 5.73 15.61 3.13
CA MET A 119 5.89 14.91 4.41
C MET A 119 5.89 13.39 4.24
N THR A 120 5.01 12.85 3.39
CA THR A 120 4.97 11.42 3.06
C THR A 120 6.26 10.96 2.39
N LEU A 121 6.85 11.75 1.49
CA LEU A 121 8.14 11.42 0.88
C LEU A 121 9.28 11.48 1.90
N LEU A 122 9.32 12.55 2.70
CA LEU A 122 10.37 12.78 3.68
C LEU A 122 10.44 11.65 4.71
N VAL A 123 9.30 11.12 5.14
CA VAL A 123 9.21 10.06 6.16
C VAL A 123 9.13 8.66 5.52
N GLY A 124 8.38 8.51 4.43
CA GLY A 124 8.14 7.22 3.79
C GLY A 124 9.37 6.62 3.13
N VAL A 125 10.24 7.45 2.52
CA VAL A 125 11.49 6.98 1.90
C VAL A 125 12.46 6.38 2.93
N PRO A 126 12.83 7.04 4.05
CA PRO A 126 13.72 6.43 5.03
C PRO A 126 13.10 5.22 5.72
N VAL A 127 11.78 5.25 6.02
CA VAL A 127 11.09 4.10 6.61
C VAL A 127 11.11 2.89 5.67
N SER A 128 10.82 3.09 4.38
CA SER A 128 10.84 2.00 3.39
C SER A 128 12.25 1.42 3.19
N LEU A 129 13.28 2.26 3.19
CA LEU A 129 14.67 1.81 3.14
C LEU A 129 15.05 0.96 4.36
N LEU A 130 14.69 1.41 5.56
CA LEU A 130 14.94 0.66 6.80
C LEU A 130 14.17 -0.66 6.83
N ALA A 131 12.90 -0.66 6.40
CA ALA A 131 12.10 -1.86 6.30
C ALA A 131 12.70 -2.87 5.30
N CYS A 132 13.10 -2.42 4.11
CA CYS A 132 13.79 -3.28 3.14
C CYS A 132 15.10 -3.84 3.69
N ARG A 133 15.90 -3.03 4.40
CA ARG A 133 17.14 -3.47 5.06
C ARG A 133 16.86 -4.54 6.11
N ALA A 134 15.85 -4.34 6.96
CA ALA A 134 15.48 -5.27 8.02
C ALA A 134 14.98 -6.62 7.46
N VAL A 135 14.08 -6.58 6.48
CA VAL A 135 13.57 -7.79 5.82
C VAL A 135 14.69 -8.52 5.08
N SER A 136 15.52 -7.80 4.32
CA SER A 136 16.67 -8.41 3.61
C SER A 136 17.67 -9.08 4.57
N ALA A 137 17.90 -8.49 5.75
CA ALA A 137 18.77 -9.09 6.76
C ALA A 137 18.19 -10.38 7.33
N MET A 138 16.86 -10.43 7.55
CA MET A 138 16.17 -11.57 8.15
C MET A 138 15.99 -12.73 7.18
N THR A 139 15.70 -12.46 5.90
CA THR A 139 15.39 -13.50 4.90
C THR A 139 16.61 -14.03 4.15
N TYR A 140 17.60 -13.18 3.84
CA TYR A 140 18.73 -13.53 2.97
C TYR A 140 20.10 -13.61 3.68
N GLY A 141 20.11 -13.63 5.03
CA GLY A 141 21.33 -13.83 5.81
C GLY A 141 22.41 -12.76 5.61
N GLY A 142 22.03 -11.52 5.27
CA GLY A 142 22.95 -10.39 5.14
C GLY A 142 23.48 -10.12 3.73
N LYS A 143 23.10 -10.89 2.70
CA LYS A 143 23.34 -10.48 1.30
C LYS A 143 22.32 -9.41 0.91
N ILE A 144 22.80 -8.17 0.83
CA ILE A 144 22.03 -6.98 0.47
C ILE A 144 21.45 -7.20 -0.93
N VAL A 145 20.15 -7.49 -1.02
CA VAL A 145 19.45 -7.44 -2.30
C VAL A 145 19.52 -6.00 -2.78
N ALA A 146 19.99 -5.79 -4.02
CA ALA A 146 20.16 -4.45 -4.58
C ALA A 146 18.81 -3.73 -4.61
N TYR A 147 18.57 -2.84 -3.66
CA TYR A 147 17.36 -2.05 -3.56
C TYR A 147 17.25 -1.14 -4.80
N ARG A 148 16.43 -1.55 -5.76
CA ARG A 148 16.06 -0.70 -6.89
C ARG A 148 14.85 0.11 -6.49
N PHE A 149 15.05 1.40 -6.28
CA PHE A 149 13.96 2.32 -6.00
C PHE A 149 13.04 2.41 -7.24
N PRO A 150 11.77 2.00 -7.15
CA PRO A 150 10.86 2.02 -8.29
C PRO A 150 10.30 3.43 -8.47
N PHE A 151 11.10 4.33 -9.06
CA PHE A 151 10.73 5.73 -9.30
C PHE A 151 9.41 5.88 -10.06
N LEU A 152 9.13 4.98 -11.01
CA LEU A 152 7.89 4.96 -11.79
C LEU A 152 6.67 4.68 -10.90
N GLU A 153 6.76 3.69 -10.01
CA GLU A 153 5.63 3.33 -9.14
C GLU A 153 5.40 4.38 -8.06
N MET A 154 6.47 4.95 -7.51
CA MET A 154 6.36 6.09 -6.59
C MET A 154 5.74 7.30 -7.29
N GLY A 155 6.13 7.57 -8.54
CA GLY A 155 5.55 8.65 -9.35
C GLY A 155 4.07 8.42 -9.63
N LEU A 156 3.67 7.21 -10.01
CA LEU A 156 2.27 6.84 -10.21
C LEU A 156 1.45 6.95 -8.91
N PHE A 157 2.02 6.53 -7.78
CA PHE A 157 1.36 6.65 -6.47
C PHE A 157 1.12 8.10 -6.08
N LEU A 158 2.13 8.97 -6.21
CA LEU A 158 1.98 10.40 -5.95
C LEU A 158 0.96 11.03 -6.89
N LEU A 159 0.99 10.67 -8.18
CA LEU A 159 0.03 11.17 -9.16
C LEU A 159 -1.39 10.72 -8.84
N ALA A 160 -1.58 9.47 -8.39
CA ALA A 160 -2.87 8.97 -7.93
C ALA A 160 -3.36 9.71 -6.67
N LEU A 161 -2.47 10.01 -5.72
CA LEU A 161 -2.77 10.80 -4.51
C LEU A 161 -3.24 12.22 -4.87
N PHE A 162 -2.46 12.93 -5.70
CA PHE A 162 -2.84 14.26 -6.18
C PHE A 162 -4.15 14.22 -6.98
N GLY A 163 -4.33 13.20 -7.83
CA GLY A 163 -5.55 12.99 -8.59
C GLY A 163 -6.77 12.79 -7.68
N LEU A 164 -6.63 11.98 -6.64
CA LEU A 164 -7.67 11.76 -5.64
C LEU A 164 -8.04 13.06 -4.92
N GLU A 165 -7.06 13.84 -4.48
CA GLU A 165 -7.29 15.12 -3.79
C GLU A 165 -7.99 16.14 -4.69
N LEU A 166 -7.59 16.22 -5.96
CA LEU A 166 -8.25 17.05 -6.98
C LEU A 166 -9.70 16.59 -7.21
N ILE A 167 -9.93 15.28 -7.34
CA ILE A 167 -11.28 14.72 -7.52
C ILE A 167 -12.16 15.06 -6.31
N LEU A 168 -11.65 14.89 -5.09
CA LEU A 168 -12.38 15.22 -3.87
C LEU A 168 -12.69 16.72 -3.79
N SER A 169 -11.71 17.57 -4.09
CA SER A 169 -11.89 19.02 -4.12
C SER A 169 -12.97 19.44 -5.12
N LEU A 170 -12.90 18.94 -6.36
CA LEU A 170 -13.87 19.20 -7.42
C LEU A 170 -15.27 18.63 -7.09
N TRP A 171 -15.33 17.43 -6.55
CA TRP A 171 -16.58 16.79 -6.13
C TRP A 171 -17.26 17.61 -5.04
N THR A 172 -16.51 18.06 -4.05
CA THR A 172 -17.05 18.84 -2.94
C THR A 172 -17.53 20.21 -3.43
N ILE A 173 -16.78 20.88 -4.31
CA ILE A 173 -17.22 22.10 -4.99
C ILE A 173 -18.54 21.90 -5.75
N ARG A 174 -18.64 20.82 -6.53
CA ARG A 174 -19.87 20.50 -7.27
C ARG A 174 -21.05 20.24 -6.33
N ARG A 175 -20.81 19.55 -5.21
CA ARG A 175 -21.84 19.26 -4.20
C ARG A 175 -22.32 20.54 -3.53
N GLN A 176 -21.42 21.49 -3.23
CA GLN A 176 -21.80 22.79 -2.69
C GLN A 176 -22.68 23.61 -3.67
N LYS A 177 -22.35 23.62 -4.96
CA LYS A 177 -23.18 24.30 -5.98
C LYS A 177 -24.60 23.76 -6.01
N LYS A 178 -24.77 22.43 -5.89
CA LYS A 178 -26.11 21.79 -5.88
C LYS A 178 -26.91 22.15 -4.61
N CYS A 179 -26.29 22.10 -3.44
CA CYS A 179 -26.98 22.49 -2.19
C CYS A 179 -27.37 23.97 -2.19
N SER A 180 -26.47 24.87 -2.62
CA SER A 180 -26.77 26.31 -2.75
C SER A 180 -28.00 26.57 -3.63
N LEU A 181 -28.09 25.90 -4.78
CA LEU A 181 -29.22 26.04 -5.70
C LEU A 181 -30.54 25.54 -5.09
N ILE A 182 -30.50 24.42 -4.35
CA ILE A 182 -31.68 23.83 -3.70
C ILE A 182 -32.15 24.69 -2.53
N GLU A 183 -31.23 25.23 -1.71
CA GLU A 183 -31.57 26.16 -0.63
C GLU A 183 -32.18 27.46 -1.17
N GLU A 184 -31.65 27.98 -2.28
CA GLU A 184 -32.14 29.19 -2.94
C GLU A 184 -33.54 28.98 -3.56
N MET A 185 -33.83 27.80 -4.11
CA MET A 185 -35.17 27.47 -4.58
C MET A 185 -36.16 27.22 -3.44
N ARG A 186 -35.73 26.60 -2.34
CA ARG A 186 -36.58 26.42 -1.14
C ARG A 186 -36.87 27.73 -0.42
N ALA A 187 -36.00 28.73 -0.52
CA ALA A 187 -36.23 30.06 0.05
C ALA A 187 -37.19 30.92 -0.79
N LEU A 188 -37.54 30.48 -2.01
CA LEU A 188 -38.49 31.14 -2.90
C LEU A 188 -39.92 30.53 -2.83
N GLU A 189 -40.08 29.40 -2.14
CA GLU A 189 -41.38 28.82 -1.74
C GLU A 189 -41.79 29.30 -0.34
#